data_AF-A0A1D2NFP7-F1
#
_entry.id   AF-A0A1D2NFP7-F1
#
_cell.length_a   1.000
_cell.length_b   1.000
_cell.length_c   1.000
_cell.angle_alpha   90.00
_cell.angle_beta   90.00
_cell.angle_gamma   90.00
#
_symmetry.space_group_name_H-M   'P 1'
#
loop_
_entity.id
_entity.type
_entity.pdbx_description
1 polymer ?
#
loop_
_entity_poly.entity_id
_entity_poly.type
_entity_poly.pdbx_seq_one_letter_code
_entity_poly.pdbx_strand_id
1 'polypeptide(L)'
;MSSYHKPGSAAWFMSTSHKANAAAQNISRISLLSEEATHIIAQKYRLTREQTAYSLPNLDVRNSLLNNRCPLKVDFPCQPRKYRAYNGYCNNVQHPRWGSANMRYLRYLMPDYSNVIWNYKFQQSFSQDDDKTFIASMNFRLI
;
A
#
# COMPACT_ATOMS: atom_id res chain seq x y z
N MET A 1 -0.61 -3.21 15.73
CA MET A 1 -1.05 -3.09 17.13
C MET A 1 -1.61 -4.43 17.58
N SER A 2 -1.10 -5.00 18.68
CA SER A 2 -1.72 -6.19 19.27
C SER A 2 -2.85 -5.71 20.18
N SER A 3 -4.10 -5.85 19.73
CA SER A 3 -5.25 -5.64 20.60
C SER A 3 -5.18 -6.65 21.74
N TYR A 4 -5.18 -6.17 22.99
CA TYR A 4 -5.13 -7.03 24.16
C TYR A 4 -6.50 -7.70 24.33
N HIS A 5 -6.63 -8.93 23.84
CA HIS A 5 -7.83 -9.74 24.03
C HIS A 5 -7.65 -10.66 25.24
N LYS A 6 -8.70 -10.81 26.06
CA LYS A 6 -8.69 -11.74 27.19
C LYS A 6 -8.43 -13.17 26.67
N PRO A 7 -7.39 -13.87 27.15
CA PRO A 7 -7.12 -15.26 26.76
C PRO A 7 -8.36 -16.14 26.90
N GLY A 8 -8.63 -16.98 25.90
CA GLY A 8 -9.80 -17.88 25.87
C GLY A 8 -11.13 -17.26 25.42
N SER A 9 -11.20 -15.94 25.16
CA SER A 9 -12.38 -15.33 24.53
C SER A 9 -12.47 -15.64 23.04
N ALA A 10 -13.67 -15.59 22.45
CA ALA A 10 -13.86 -15.76 21.01
C ALA A 10 -13.01 -14.76 20.20
N ALA A 11 -12.88 -13.52 20.66
CA ALA A 11 -12.02 -12.51 20.05
C ALA A 11 -10.53 -12.90 20.12
N TRP A 12 -10.08 -13.49 21.23
CA TRP A 12 -8.72 -13.99 21.36
C TRP A 12 -8.45 -15.12 20.36
N PHE A 13 -9.31 -16.14 20.28
CA PHE A 13 -9.18 -17.22 19.29
C PHE A 13 -9.19 -16.70 17.86
N MET A 14 -10.08 -15.75 17.54
CA MET A 14 -10.10 -15.11 16.23
C MET A 14 -8.77 -14.41 15.93
N SER A 15 -8.24 -13.65 16.89
CA SER A 15 -6.97 -12.91 16.74
C SER A 15 -5.75 -13.81 16.64
N THR A 16 -5.72 -14.93 17.36
CA THR A 16 -4.59 -15.88 17.34
C THR A 16 -4.61 -16.73 16.09
N SER A 17 -5.78 -17.21 15.66
CA SER A 17 -5.95 -17.96 14.40
C SER A 17 -5.59 -17.12 13.18
N HIS A 18 -5.90 -15.82 13.20
CA HIS A 18 -5.58 -14.89 12.10
C HIS A 18 -4.32 -14.06 12.36
N LYS A 19 -3.45 -14.49 13.28
CA LYS A 19 -2.23 -13.74 13.60
C LYS A 19 -1.31 -13.69 12.38
N ALA A 20 -1.10 -12.49 11.85
CA ALA A 20 -0.20 -12.28 10.71
C ALA A 20 1.23 -12.73 11.04
N ASN A 21 1.95 -13.23 10.03
CA ASN A 21 3.34 -13.65 10.21
C ASN A 21 4.24 -12.45 10.64
N ALA A 22 5.36 -12.74 11.29
CA ALA A 22 6.25 -11.69 11.81
C ALA A 22 6.84 -10.80 10.70
N ALA A 23 7.14 -11.35 9.52
CA ALA A 23 7.65 -10.58 8.38
C ALA A 23 6.63 -9.58 7.83
N ALA A 24 5.36 -9.99 7.72
CA ALA A 24 4.23 -9.17 7.30
C ALA A 24 3.98 -8.05 8.31
N GLN A 25 4.01 -8.36 9.61
CA GLN A 25 3.92 -7.34 10.66
C GLN A 25 5.04 -6.30 10.57
N ASN A 26 6.27 -6.74 10.29
CA ASN A 26 7.40 -5.82 10.11
C ASN A 26 7.19 -4.89 8.92
N ILE A 27 6.77 -5.43 7.76
CA ILE A 27 6.46 -4.63 6.56
C ILE A 27 5.31 -3.63 6.86
N SER A 28 4.22 -4.10 7.47
CA SER A 28 3.08 -3.24 7.83
C SER A 28 3.48 -2.12 8.79
N ARG A 29 4.35 -2.39 9.77
CA ARG A 29 4.83 -1.36 10.70
C ARG A 29 5.56 -0.23 10.00
N ILE A 30 6.35 -0.56 8.97
CA ILE A 30 7.11 0.43 8.19
C ILE A 30 6.17 1.22 7.26
N SER A 31 5.14 0.57 6.70
CA SER A 31 4.09 1.24 5.92
C SER A 31 3.37 2.30 6.73
N LEU A 32 2.88 1.93 7.93
CA LEU A 32 2.19 2.86 8.82
C LEU A 32 3.07 4.04 9.23
N LEU A 33 4.36 3.80 9.51
CA LEU A 33 5.31 4.87 9.80
C LEU A 33 5.49 5.80 8.60
N SER A 34 5.52 5.26 7.38
CA SER A 34 5.67 6.05 6.16
C SER A 34 4.41 6.88 5.87
N GLU A 35 3.23 6.33 6.11
CA GLU A 35 1.93 7.02 5.98
C GLU A 35 1.83 8.21 6.95
N GLU A 36 2.14 7.98 8.23
CA GLU A 36 2.14 9.03 9.25
C GLU A 36 3.22 10.10 8.99
N ALA A 37 4.42 9.70 8.58
CA ALA A 37 5.46 10.65 8.21
C ALA A 37 5.02 11.52 7.02
N THR A 38 4.42 10.90 6.00
CA THR A 38 3.88 11.61 4.83
C THR A 38 2.78 12.58 5.26
N HIS A 39 1.89 12.17 6.17
CA HIS A 39 0.84 13.01 6.72
C HIS A 39 1.39 14.26 7.42
N ILE A 40 2.36 14.05 8.32
CA ILE A 40 2.99 15.14 9.09
C ILE A 40 3.71 16.10 8.15
N ILE A 41 4.44 15.60 7.15
CA ILE A 41 5.14 16.44 6.17
C ILE A 41 4.13 17.26 5.35
N ALA A 42 3.08 16.63 4.84
CA ALA A 42 2.05 17.31 4.05
C ALA A 42 1.37 18.42 4.86
N GLN A 43 1.03 18.17 6.13
CA GLN A 43 0.42 19.17 7.01
C GLN A 43 1.39 20.29 7.39
N LYS A 44 2.64 19.94 7.76
CA LYS A 44 3.64 20.91 8.22
C LYS A 44 4.01 21.91 7.14
N TYR A 45 4.15 21.45 5.90
CA TYR A 45 4.50 22.29 4.76
C TYR A 45 3.30 22.77 3.95
N ARG A 46 2.06 22.46 4.39
CA ARG A 46 0.80 22.81 3.72
C ARG A 46 0.83 22.46 2.21
N LEU A 47 1.27 21.26 1.91
CA LEU A 47 1.41 20.80 0.53
C LEU A 47 0.04 20.67 -0.14
N THR A 48 -0.02 20.94 -1.44
CA THR A 48 -1.24 20.69 -2.23
C THR A 48 -1.45 19.19 -2.44
N ARG A 49 -2.65 18.81 -2.92
CA ARG A 49 -2.95 17.41 -3.24
C ARG A 49 -1.98 16.85 -4.28
N GLU A 50 -1.65 17.64 -5.29
CA GLU A 50 -0.76 17.29 -6.39
C GLU A 50 0.68 17.16 -5.90
N GLN A 51 1.16 18.08 -5.07
CA GLN A 51 2.50 18.00 -4.47
C GLN A 51 2.63 16.76 -3.58
N THR A 52 1.59 16.45 -2.80
CA THR A 52 1.54 15.25 -1.95
C THR A 52 1.60 13.97 -2.80
N ALA A 53 0.85 13.92 -3.90
CA ALA A 53 0.77 12.75 -4.76
C ALA A 53 2.02 12.51 -5.62
N TYR A 54 2.64 13.58 -6.15
CA TYR A 54 3.75 13.45 -7.11
C TYR A 54 5.12 13.78 -6.51
N SER A 55 5.23 14.70 -5.55
CA SER A 55 6.54 15.12 -5.03
C SER A 55 7.03 14.22 -3.89
N LEU A 56 6.16 13.89 -2.93
CA LEU A 56 6.56 13.10 -1.76
C LEU A 56 7.07 11.69 -2.09
N PRO A 57 6.51 10.93 -3.05
CA PRO A 57 7.04 9.61 -3.39
C PRO A 57 8.44 9.64 -4.01
N ASN A 58 8.88 10.79 -4.52
CA ASN A 58 10.20 10.98 -5.13
C ASN A 58 11.23 11.58 -4.17
N LEU A 59 10.84 11.87 -2.92
CA LEU A 59 11.73 12.40 -1.90
C LEU A 59 12.79 11.37 -1.52
N ASP A 60 14.04 11.81 -1.41
CA ASP A 60 15.12 10.94 -0.95
C ASP A 60 14.99 10.64 0.54
N VAL A 61 14.82 9.36 0.87
CA VAL A 61 14.72 8.86 2.25
C VAL A 61 16.00 8.20 2.76
N ARG A 62 17.09 8.18 1.96
CA ARG A 62 18.36 7.48 2.30
C ARG A 62 18.99 7.95 3.62
N ASN A 63 18.84 9.22 3.96
CA ASN A 63 19.37 9.81 5.20
C ASN A 63 18.34 9.83 6.34
N SER A 64 17.36 8.92 6.33
CA SER A 64 16.30 8.86 7.33
C SER A 64 16.19 7.47 7.97
N LEU A 65 15.44 7.38 9.06
CA LEU A 65 15.09 6.10 9.71
C LEU A 65 14.36 5.14 8.78
N LEU A 66 13.72 5.65 7.71
CA LEU A 66 13.03 4.83 6.71
C LEU A 66 14.03 4.06 5.82
N ASN A 67 15.24 4.57 5.60
CA ASN A 67 16.26 3.90 4.79
C ASN A 67 16.62 2.53 5.37
N ASN A 68 16.94 2.49 6.66
CA ASN A 68 17.38 1.28 7.36
C ASN A 68 16.31 0.20 7.42
N ARG A 69 15.04 0.57 7.18
CA ARG A 69 13.88 -0.32 7.23
C ARG A 69 13.20 -0.45 5.88
N CYS A 70 13.78 0.07 4.79
CA CYS A 70 13.17 -0.05 3.48
C CYS A 70 13.19 -1.53 3.03
N PRO A 71 12.04 -2.13 2.71
CA PRO A 71 11.98 -3.53 2.27
C PRO A 71 12.59 -3.73 0.87
N LEU A 72 12.88 -2.64 0.14
CA LEU A 72 13.41 -2.68 -1.22
C LEU A 72 14.94 -2.61 -1.21
N LYS A 73 15.60 -3.71 -1.62
CA LYS A 73 17.05 -3.75 -1.86
C LYS A 73 17.36 -3.63 -3.35
N VAL A 74 17.87 -2.51 -3.84
CA VAL A 74 18.07 -2.34 -5.29
C VAL A 74 19.43 -2.92 -5.68
N ASP A 75 19.43 -4.07 -6.36
CA ASP A 75 20.63 -4.62 -7.00
C ASP A 75 20.57 -4.24 -8.49
N PHE A 76 21.46 -3.35 -8.94
CA PHE A 76 21.49 -2.86 -10.31
C PHE A 76 22.91 -2.83 -10.88
N PRO A 77 23.16 -3.33 -12.11
CA PRO A 77 22.24 -4.09 -12.97
C PRO A 77 22.12 -5.57 -12.54
N CYS A 78 20.95 -6.18 -12.78
CA CYS A 78 20.75 -7.60 -12.47
C CYS A 78 21.33 -8.51 -13.58
N GLN A 79 21.79 -9.72 -13.23
CA GLN A 79 22.36 -10.65 -14.20
C GLN A 79 21.28 -11.50 -14.90
N PRO A 80 21.32 -11.64 -16.24
CA PRO A 80 20.38 -12.49 -16.96
C PRO A 80 20.59 -13.96 -16.59
N ARG A 81 19.49 -14.70 -16.39
CA ARG A 81 19.51 -16.13 -16.06
C ARG A 81 18.73 -16.90 -17.12
N LYS A 82 19.05 -18.18 -17.30
CA LYS A 82 18.36 -19.08 -18.26
C LYS A 82 16.85 -19.18 -18.00
N TYR A 83 16.42 -19.11 -16.74
CA TYR A 83 15.03 -19.26 -16.32
C TYR A 83 14.55 -18.03 -15.53
N ARG A 84 13.24 -17.78 -15.58
CA ARG A 84 12.58 -16.68 -14.87
C ARG A 84 12.62 -16.93 -13.36
N ALA A 85 12.78 -15.86 -12.58
CA ALA A 85 12.62 -15.93 -11.13
C ALA A 85 11.14 -16.17 -10.77
N TYR A 86 10.88 -16.91 -9.69
CA TYR A 86 9.52 -17.25 -9.24
C TYR A 86 8.65 -16.01 -8.96
N ASN A 87 9.27 -14.93 -8.52
CA ASN A 87 8.63 -13.66 -8.20
C ASN A 87 8.62 -12.67 -9.38
N GLY A 88 9.15 -13.03 -10.56
CA GLY A 88 9.26 -12.14 -11.71
C GLY A 88 10.46 -11.17 -11.67
N TYR A 89 11.36 -11.31 -10.68
CA TYR A 89 12.57 -10.49 -10.59
C TYR A 89 13.50 -10.66 -11.80
N CYS A 90 14.13 -9.56 -12.21
CA CYS A 90 15.09 -9.48 -13.32
C CYS A 90 14.52 -9.90 -14.69
N ASN A 91 13.21 -9.77 -14.90
CA ASN A 91 12.63 -9.88 -16.25
C ASN A 91 13.03 -8.67 -17.13
N ASN A 92 13.16 -7.49 -16.52
CA ASN A 92 13.70 -6.29 -17.14
C ASN A 92 15.07 -5.97 -16.53
N VAL A 93 16.15 -6.02 -17.31
CA VAL A 93 17.53 -5.83 -16.84
C VAL A 93 17.79 -4.39 -16.38
N GLN A 94 17.18 -3.41 -17.05
CA GLN A 94 17.27 -1.99 -16.69
C GLN A 94 16.47 -1.68 -15.42
N HIS A 95 15.34 -2.36 -15.23
CA HIS A 95 14.46 -2.19 -14.08
C HIS A 95 14.08 -3.54 -13.48
N PRO A 96 14.95 -4.16 -12.66
CA PRO A 96 14.81 -5.56 -12.21
C PRO A 96 13.51 -5.89 -11.48
N ARG A 97 12.79 -4.89 -10.96
CA ARG A 97 11.55 -5.06 -10.20
C ARG A 97 10.26 -4.80 -10.97
N TRP A 98 10.33 -4.32 -12.20
CA TRP A 98 9.12 -4.08 -12.98
C TRP A 98 8.41 -5.40 -13.25
N GLY A 99 7.16 -5.50 -12.77
CA GLY A 99 6.37 -6.73 -12.84
C GLY A 99 6.71 -7.79 -11.79
N SER A 100 7.55 -7.48 -10.79
CA SER A 100 7.81 -8.39 -9.68
C SER A 100 6.60 -8.49 -8.75
N ALA A 101 6.33 -9.69 -8.25
CA ALA A 101 5.35 -9.93 -7.19
C ALA A 101 5.71 -9.17 -5.91
N ASN A 102 4.71 -8.95 -5.04
CA ASN A 102 4.81 -8.18 -3.79
C ASN A 102 5.30 -6.73 -3.99
N MET A 103 4.98 -6.14 -5.13
CA MET A 103 5.21 -4.72 -5.42
C MET A 103 3.88 -3.98 -5.47
N ARG A 104 3.93 -2.66 -5.21
CA ARG A 104 2.77 -1.79 -5.41
C ARG A 104 2.34 -1.79 -6.87
N TYR A 105 1.04 -1.70 -7.10
CA TYR A 105 0.51 -1.46 -8.44
C TYR A 105 0.94 -0.08 -8.96
N LEU A 106 1.27 -0.01 -10.24
CA LEU A 106 1.45 1.26 -10.94
C LEU A 106 0.08 1.95 -11.05
N ARG A 107 0.05 3.25 -10.79
CA ARG A 107 -1.15 4.08 -10.95
C ARG A 107 -0.92 5.08 -12.08
N TYR A 108 -1.82 5.09 -13.08
CA TYR A 108 -1.80 6.07 -14.16
C TYR A 108 -2.36 7.42 -13.73
N LEU A 109 -3.38 7.39 -12.86
CA LEU A 109 -4.02 8.59 -12.29
C LEU A 109 -3.63 8.76 -10.83
N MET A 110 -3.75 10.01 -10.36
CA MET A 110 -3.48 10.32 -8.96
C MET A 110 -4.45 9.57 -8.01
N PRO A 111 -4.00 9.17 -6.81
CA PRO A 111 -4.89 8.65 -5.79
C PRO A 111 -5.94 9.69 -5.36
N ASP A 112 -7.21 9.31 -5.28
CA ASP A 112 -8.27 10.18 -4.77
C ASP A 112 -8.76 9.80 -3.36
N TYR A 113 -7.87 9.88 -2.38
CA TYR A 113 -8.21 9.74 -0.96
C TYR A 113 -8.65 11.08 -0.36
N SER A 114 -9.36 11.06 0.78
CA SER A 114 -9.86 12.30 1.41
C SER A 114 -8.71 13.21 1.82
N ASN A 115 -7.63 12.62 2.31
CA ASN A 115 -6.35 13.27 2.60
C ASN A 115 -5.23 12.91 1.60
N VAL A 116 -5.56 12.39 0.41
CA VAL A 116 -4.62 11.96 -0.67
C VAL A 116 -3.70 10.79 -0.32
N ILE A 117 -3.54 10.42 0.94
CA ILE A 117 -2.56 9.42 1.38
C ILE A 117 -3.22 8.05 1.68
N TRP A 118 -4.18 7.97 2.60
CA TRP A 118 -4.81 6.67 2.95
C TRP A 118 -6.30 6.76 3.30
N ASN A 119 -6.79 7.91 3.75
CA ASN A 119 -8.16 7.98 4.26
C ASN A 119 -9.16 7.81 3.13
N TYR A 120 -10.05 6.83 3.28
CA TYR A 120 -11.15 6.62 2.36
C TYR A 120 -12.03 7.87 2.28
N LYS A 121 -12.42 8.27 1.07
CA LYS A 121 -13.50 9.23 0.86
C LYS A 121 -14.81 8.50 0.97
N PHE A 122 -15.57 8.77 2.03
CA PHE A 122 -17.01 8.51 1.96
C PHE A 122 -17.59 9.37 0.84
N GLN A 123 -18.31 8.73 -0.08
CA GLN A 123 -18.90 9.42 -1.23
C GLN A 123 -19.73 10.61 -0.75
N GLN A 124 -19.33 11.80 -1.16
CA GLN A 124 -20.14 12.99 -0.97
C GLN A 124 -21.20 12.95 -2.07
N SER A 125 -22.46 12.77 -1.65
CA SER A 125 -23.68 12.64 -2.48
C SER A 125 -23.58 11.58 -3.59
N PHE A 126 -23.92 10.34 -3.25
CA PHE A 126 -24.73 9.58 -4.20
C PHE A 126 -26.09 10.28 -4.25
N SER A 127 -26.60 10.57 -5.45
CA SER A 127 -28.04 10.69 -5.66
C SER A 127 -28.71 9.52 -4.94
N GLN A 128 -29.79 9.79 -4.21
CA GLN A 128 -30.54 8.81 -3.40
C GLN A 128 -30.95 7.53 -4.16
N ASP A 129 -30.81 7.51 -5.50
CA ASP A 129 -31.16 6.41 -6.40
C ASP A 129 -30.03 5.40 -6.69
N ASP A 130 -28.78 5.69 -6.30
CA ASP A 130 -27.64 4.85 -6.60
C ASP A 130 -27.11 4.13 -5.35
N ASP A 131 -27.95 3.26 -4.79
CA ASP A 131 -27.49 2.36 -3.75
C ASP A 131 -26.41 1.42 -4.34
N LYS A 132 -25.28 1.22 -3.64
CA LYS A 132 -24.17 0.37 -4.14
C LYS A 132 -24.63 -1.07 -4.38
N THR A 133 -25.67 -1.48 -3.65
CA THR A 133 -26.40 -2.74 -3.81
C THR A 133 -27.21 -2.81 -5.10
N PHE A 134 -27.75 -1.67 -5.58
CA PHE A 134 -28.51 -1.55 -6.82
C PHE A 134 -27.60 -1.58 -8.06
N ILE A 135 -26.44 -0.91 -8.03
CA ILE A 135 -25.46 -1.00 -9.12
C ILE A 135 -24.87 -2.42 -9.24
N ALA A 136 -24.67 -3.11 -8.11
CA ALA A 136 -24.22 -4.51 -8.11
C ALA A 136 -25.28 -5.49 -8.64
N SER A 137 -26.57 -5.19 -8.50
CA SER A 137 -27.65 -6.06 -8.99
C SER A 137 -27.97 -5.87 -10.48
N MET A 138 -27.64 -4.72 -11.07
CA MET A 138 -27.95 -4.40 -12.47
C MET A 138 -27.00 -5.02 -13.52
N ASN A 139 -25.78 -5.43 -13.17
CA ASN A 139 -24.76 -5.88 -14.14
C ASN A 139 -24.33 -7.36 -14.04
N PHE A 140 -25.12 -8.22 -13.39
CA PHE A 140 -24.91 -9.68 -13.37
C PHE A 140 -26.03 -10.47 -14.09
N ARG A 141 -26.62 -9.90 -15.16
CA ARG A 141 -27.34 -10.73 -16.13
C ARG A 141 -26.31 -11.32 -17.11
N LEU A 142 -25.96 -12.57 -16.82
CA LEU A 142 -25.19 -13.46 -17.68
C LEU A 142 -25.73 -13.43 -19.12
N ILE A 143 -24.82 -13.26 -20.08
CA ILE A 143 -24.94 -13.94 -21.38
C ILE A 143 -24.46 -15.38 -21.14
#